data_AF-A0A6B2V272-F1
#
_entry.id   AF-A0A6B2V272-F1
#
_cell.length_a   1.000
_cell.length_b   1.000
_cell.length_c   1.000
_cell.angle_alpha   90.00
_cell.angle_beta   90.00
_cell.angle_gamma   90.00
#
_symmetry.space_group_name_H-M   'P 1'
#
loop_
_entity.id
_entity.type
_entity.pdbx_description
1 polymer ?
#
loop_
_entity_poly.entity_id
_entity_poly.type
_entity_poly.pdbx_seq_one_letter_code
_entity_poly.pdbx_strand_id
1 'polypeptide(L)' 'ARDLVDRLAQHGTDAPARGRLTQALADIPGARARRALVALARDADRAVALTAAYLLRRRAARRC' A
#
# COMPACT_ATOMS: atom_id res chain seq x y z
N ALA A 1 -12.49 11.16 -2.20
CA ALA A 1 -12.43 10.10 -1.17
C ALA A 1 -11.34 10.49 -0.19
N ARG A 2 -11.66 10.70 1.09
CA ARG A 2 -10.65 10.88 2.14
C ARG A 2 -9.71 9.66 2.09
N ASP A 3 -8.40 9.86 2.06
CA ASP A 3 -7.45 8.76 1.86
C ASP A 3 -7.51 7.81 3.06
N LEU A 4 -7.91 6.55 2.82
CA LEU A 4 -7.96 5.52 3.84
C LEU A 4 -6.57 5.32 4.47
N VAL A 5 -5.52 5.49 3.65
CA VAL A 5 -4.13 5.34 4.09
C VAL A 5 -3.77 6.44 5.09
N ASP A 6 -4.17 7.69 4.84
CA ASP A 6 -3.90 8.81 5.77
C ASP A 6 -4.54 8.58 7.14
N ARG A 7 -5.75 8.02 7.18
CA ARG A 7 -6.43 7.71 8.45
C ARG A 7 -5.73 6.61 9.24
N LEU A 8 -5.24 5.58 8.55
CA LEU A 8 -4.52 4.47 9.19
C LEU A 8 -3.14 4.89 9.68
N ALA A 9 -2.47 5.82 8.98
CA ALA A 9 -1.22 6.41 9.41
C ALA A 9 -1.39 7.31 10.66
N GLN A 10 -2.53 8.02 10.77
CA GLN A 10 -2.81 8.93 11.89
C GLN A 10 -3.24 8.22 13.18
N HIS A 11 -3.82 7.02 13.12
CA HIS A 11 -4.42 6.35 14.29
C HIS A 11 -3.53 5.30 14.97
N GLY A 12 -2.20 5.35 14.80
CA GLY A 12 -1.29 4.44 15.50
C GLY A 12 -1.48 2.97 15.11
N THR A 13 -1.97 2.69 13.89
CA THR A 13 -2.04 1.32 13.39
C THR A 13 -0.63 0.77 13.32
N ASP A 14 -0.27 -0.24 14.10
CA ASP A 14 1.10 -0.76 14.14
C ASP A 14 1.60 -1.18 12.75
N ALA A 15 2.92 -1.05 12.53
CA ALA A 15 3.57 -1.42 11.27
C ALA A 15 3.17 -2.82 10.75
N PRO A 16 3.01 -3.88 11.58
CA PRO A 16 2.53 -5.18 11.13
C PRO A 16 1.12 -5.15 10.52
N ALA A 17 0.21 -4.34 11.05
CA ALA A 17 -1.13 -4.20 10.52
C ALA A 17 -1.13 -3.47 9.17
N ARG A 18 -0.32 -2.41 9.03
CA ARG A 18 -0.14 -1.71 7.73
C ARG A 18 0.52 -2.61 6.68
N GLY A 19 1.44 -3.49 7.10
CA GLY A 19 2.03 -4.51 6.24
C GLY A 19 0.99 -5.50 5.68
N ARG A 20 0.09 -6.03 6.51
CA ARG A 20 -0.99 -6.94 6.06
C ARG A 20 -1.95 -6.23 5.09
N LEU A 21 -2.31 -4.98 5.36
CA LEU A 21 -3.13 -4.19 4.44
C LEU A 21 -2.45 -4.02 3.07
N THR A 22 -1.14 -3.73 3.07
CA THR A 22 -0.35 -3.57 1.84
C THR A 22 -0.42 -4.83 0.98
N GLN A 23 -0.36 -6.01 1.61
CA GLN A 23 -0.53 -7.30 0.92
C GLN A 23 -1.96 -7.52 0.43
N ALA A 24 -2.98 -7.26 1.25
CA ALA A 24 -4.38 -7.41 0.82
C ALA A 24 -4.72 -6.53 -0.39
N LEU A 25 -4.21 -5.29 -0.39
CA LEU A 25 -4.35 -4.38 -1.54
C LEU A 25 -3.64 -4.90 -2.80
N ALA A 26 -2.64 -5.78 -2.66
CA ALA A 26 -1.89 -6.44 -3.74
C ALA A 26 -2.70 -7.49 -4.53
N ASP A 27 -3.82 -7.93 -3.97
CA ASP A 27 -4.71 -8.89 -4.61
C ASP A 27 -5.95 -8.22 -5.22
N ILE A 28 -6.28 -7.00 -4.79
CA ILE A 28 -7.44 -6.25 -5.32
C ILE A 28 -7.09 -5.53 -6.64
N PRO A 29 -7.77 -5.83 -7.77
CA PRO A 29 -7.55 -5.13 -9.03
C PRO A 29 -8.07 -3.69 -8.99
N GLY A 30 -7.60 -2.88 -9.94
CA GLY A 30 -8.15 -1.55 -10.21
C GLY A 30 -7.33 -0.36 -9.70
N ALA A 31 -7.77 0.84 -10.10
CA ALA A 31 -7.01 2.08 -9.91
C ALA A 31 -6.96 2.53 -8.44
N ARG A 32 -8.00 2.23 -7.64
CA ARG A 32 -8.05 2.60 -6.22
C ARG A 32 -7.00 1.86 -5.40
N ALA A 33 -6.89 0.54 -5.56
CA ALA A 33 -5.85 -0.26 -4.91
C ALA A 33 -4.44 0.18 -5.32
N ARG A 34 -4.24 0.53 -6.60
CA ARG A 34 -2.97 1.10 -7.07
C ARG A 34 -2.64 2.42 -6.36
N ARG A 35 -3.59 3.35 -6.25
CA ARG A 35 -3.38 4.64 -5.58
C ARG A 35 -3.06 4.47 -4.09
N ALA A 36 -3.75 3.57 -3.40
CA ALA A 36 -3.44 3.26 -2.00
C ALA A 36 -2.02 2.70 -1.83
N LEU A 37 -1.56 1.81 -2.71
CA LEU A 37 -0.17 1.33 -2.70
C LEU A 37 0.85 2.43 -2.99
N VAL A 38 0.51 3.42 -3.83
CA VAL A 38 1.39 4.59 -4.06
C VAL A 38 1.52 5.44 -2.80
N ALA A 39 0.44 5.62 -2.03
CA ALA A 39 0.50 6.31 -0.74
C ALA A 39 1.34 5.51 0.27
N LEU A 40 1.14 4.19 0.37
CA LEU A 40 1.90 3.31 1.26
C LEU A 40 3.38 3.19 0.88
N ALA A 41 3.76 3.41 -0.38
CA ALA A 41 5.16 3.48 -0.79
C ALA A 41 5.93 4.68 -0.18
N ARG A 42 5.22 5.60 0.48
CA ARG A 42 5.75 6.73 1.24
C ARG A 42 5.51 6.59 2.75
N ASP A 43 5.12 5.41 3.23
CA ASP A 43 4.91 5.14 4.65
C ASP A 43 6.20 5.41 5.44
N ALA A 44 6.06 5.93 6.66
CA ALA A 44 7.19 6.21 7.55
C ALA A 44 7.91 4.92 7.97
N ASP A 45 7.19 3.79 8.02
CA ASP A 45 7.80 2.49 8.19
C ASP A 45 8.41 2.00 6.87
N ARG A 46 9.73 1.82 6.90
CA ARG A 46 10.52 1.43 5.73
C ARG A 46 10.12 0.06 5.17
N ALA A 47 9.74 -0.90 6.02
CA ALA A 47 9.36 -2.23 5.56
C ALA A 47 8.03 -2.18 4.79
N VAL A 48 7.07 -1.38 5.27
CA VAL A 48 5.80 -1.11 4.56
C VAL A 48 6.07 -0.44 3.22
N ALA A 49 6.88 0.63 3.21
CA ALA A 49 7.19 1.41 2.00
C ALA A 49 7.84 0.56 0.90
N LEU A 50 8.86 -0.24 1.25
CA LEU A 50 9.55 -1.11 0.31
C LEU A 50 8.62 -2.19 -0.26
N THR A 51 7.78 -2.76 0.59
CA THR A 51 6.80 -3.78 0.17
C THR A 51 5.80 -3.20 -0.83
N ALA A 52 5.25 -2.02 -0.55
CA ALA A 52 4.30 -1.36 -1.44
C ALA A 52 4.92 -1.03 -2.81
N ALA A 53 6.16 -0.51 -2.82
CA ALA A 53 6.90 -0.22 -4.05
C ALA A 53 7.17 -1.48 -4.90
N TYR A 54 7.53 -2.58 -4.24
CA TYR A 54 7.75 -3.87 -4.91
C TYR A 54 6.47 -4.39 -5.58
N LEU A 55 5.33 -4.33 -4.88
CA LEU A 55 4.04 -4.79 -5.40
C LEU A 55 3.54 -3.96 -6.58
N LEU A 56 3.77 -2.64 -6.56
CA LEU A 56 3.49 -1.76 -7.70
C LEU A 56 4.26 -2.21 -8.96
N ARG A 57 5.55 -2.50 -8.82
CA ARG A 57 6.39 -2.97 -9.93
C ARG A 57 5.90 -4.31 -10.48
N ARG A 58 5.63 -5.29 -9.61
CA ARG A 58 5.10 -6.61 -10.02
C ARG A 58 3.80 -6.49 -10.81
N ARG A 59 2.91 -5.58 -10.39
CA ARG A 59 1.63 -5.36 -11.07
C ARG A 59 1.75 -4.66 -12.40
N ALA A 60 2.74 -3.77 -12.55
CA ALA A 60 3.04 -3.18 -13.85
C ALA A 60 3.55 -4.27 -14.82
N ALA A 61 4.44 -5.15 -14.36
CA ALA A 61 4.97 -6.25 -15.17
C ALA A 61 3.91 -7.25 -15.63
N ARG A 62 2.86 -7.50 -14.83
CA ARG A 62 1.72 -8.39 -15.21
C ARG A 62 0.75 -7.80 -16.24
N ARG A 63 0.85 -6.51 -16.54
CA ARG A 63 -0.04 -5.83 -17.49
C ARG A 63 0.59 -5.66 -18.88
N CYS A 64 1.85 -6.06 -19.03
CA CYS A 64 2.53 -6.24 -20.30
C CYS A 64 2.29 -7.66 -20.80
#